data_AF-A0A965X672-F1
#
_entry.id   AF-A0A965X672-F1
#
_cell.length_a   1.000
_cell.length_b   1.000
_cell.length_c   1.000
_cell.angle_alpha   90.00
_cell.angle_beta   90.00
_cell.angle_gamma   90.00
#
_symmetry.space_group_name_H-M   'P 1'
#
loop_
_entity.id
_entity.type
_entity.pdbx_description
1 polymer ?
#
loop_
_entity_poly.entity_id
_entity_poly.type
_entity_poly.pdbx_seq_one_letter_code
_entity_poly.pdbx_strand_id
1 'polypeptide(L)'
;MFRLGGNSRMGRKAAGETNKKEEILVAAQSCFLELGFDGTSVRAIMKKAGAEIGLFYYYFKNKDEAFERVLDRFFAGYEVDFAQIVAHGKRNPCRVMEDFFAYMERETAVFRQKYASGMHRTVRWAIREHTLTLIEPYLRQIVEIQSRYYGVRPPIAPEVAALYLTHGVGSCILHEDSEKYAANRAEVKRGVSLLMGMPMERQALRIPQPAARQDIAPWMKLVHSVRDSFPGLDEDQYEAQLAKRIADGEAWVFRGQGDLLAALLYSKERRELDFLAVTPSERRHGLAQKLVETAAAQFPVGTELSVITYRDGDPIGLS
;
A
#
# COMPACT_ATOMS: atom_id res chain seq x y z
N MET A 1 0.24 -19.83 13.11
CA MET A 1 -1.13 -19.88 12.55
C MET A 1 -1.05 -19.27 11.16
N PHE A 2 -1.28 -20.06 10.11
CA PHE A 2 -1.20 -19.63 8.71
C PHE A 2 -2.48 -18.90 8.32
N ARG A 3 -2.40 -17.79 7.56
CA ARG A 3 -3.59 -17.22 6.90
C ARG A 3 -3.91 -18.09 5.69
N LEU A 4 -4.66 -19.16 5.92
CA LEU A 4 -5.28 -19.93 4.85
C LEU A 4 -6.49 -19.14 4.34
N GLY A 5 -6.45 -18.78 3.06
CA GLY A 5 -7.63 -18.30 2.34
C GLY A 5 -8.75 -19.34 2.43
N GLY A 6 -9.92 -18.93 2.90
CA GLY A 6 -11.06 -19.81 3.10
C GLY A 6 -11.67 -20.27 1.79
N ASN A 7 -12.01 -21.55 1.69
CA ASN A 7 -13.02 -22.00 0.75
C ASN A 7 -13.87 -23.15 1.32
N SER A 8 -15.18 -23.05 1.13
CA SER A 8 -16.18 -23.98 1.66
C SER A 8 -16.47 -25.12 0.67
N ARG A 9 -16.59 -26.33 1.23
CA ARG A 9 -17.29 -27.53 0.73
C ARG A 9 -16.71 -28.25 -0.51
N MET A 10 -15.89 -29.28 -0.27
CA MET A 10 -15.74 -30.42 -1.21
C MET A 10 -15.41 -31.74 -0.47
N GLY A 11 -15.94 -32.85 -0.98
CA GLY A 11 -16.26 -34.10 -0.26
C GLY A 11 -15.11 -34.91 0.39
N ARG A 12 -15.49 -35.73 1.39
CA ARG A 12 -14.65 -36.45 2.36
C ARG A 12 -13.53 -37.37 1.81
N LYS A 13 -13.57 -37.84 0.55
CA LYS A 13 -12.45 -38.60 -0.07
C LYS A 13 -11.39 -37.69 -0.70
N ALA A 14 -11.83 -36.68 -1.46
CA ALA A 14 -10.94 -35.62 -1.95
C ALA A 14 -10.29 -34.84 -0.79
N ALA A 15 -10.99 -34.69 0.34
CA ALA A 15 -10.44 -34.06 1.55
C ALA A 15 -9.24 -34.84 2.14
N GLY A 16 -9.21 -36.18 2.07
CA GLY A 16 -8.09 -36.98 2.56
C GLY A 16 -6.86 -36.92 1.65
N GLU A 17 -7.05 -36.98 0.33
CA GLU A 17 -5.97 -36.87 -0.67
C GLU A 17 -5.40 -35.45 -0.75
N THR A 18 -6.26 -34.43 -0.67
CA THR A 18 -5.82 -33.02 -0.58
C THR A 18 -4.99 -32.78 0.68
N ASN A 19 -5.33 -33.44 1.79
CA ASN A 19 -4.59 -33.31 3.04
C ASN A 19 -3.17 -33.90 2.94
N LYS A 20 -2.99 -35.05 2.28
CA LYS A 20 -1.64 -35.65 2.12
C LYS A 20 -0.73 -34.85 1.21
N LYS A 21 -1.24 -34.33 0.09
CA LYS A 21 -0.49 -33.41 -0.77
C LYS A 21 -0.04 -32.17 0.01
N GLU A 22 -0.94 -31.64 0.84
CA GLU A 22 -0.70 -30.47 1.68
C GLU A 22 0.35 -30.73 2.78
N GLU A 23 0.28 -31.88 3.46
CA GLU A 23 1.29 -32.31 4.43
C GLU A 23 2.69 -32.39 3.80
N ILE A 24 2.78 -32.94 2.58
CA ILE A 24 4.05 -33.02 1.83
C ILE A 24 4.56 -31.62 1.47
N LEU A 25 3.69 -30.69 1.05
CA LEU A 25 4.09 -29.31 0.75
C LEU A 25 4.59 -28.56 1.99
N VAL A 26 3.94 -28.74 3.15
CA VAL A 26 4.38 -28.14 4.42
C VAL A 26 5.75 -28.69 4.82
N ALA A 27 5.97 -29.99 4.69
CA ALA A 27 7.26 -30.62 4.95
C ALA A 27 8.34 -30.11 3.97
N ALA A 28 8.00 -30.03 2.68
CA ALA A 28 8.89 -29.51 1.64
C ALA A 28 9.30 -28.06 1.92
N GLN A 29 8.34 -27.19 2.23
CA GLN A 29 8.60 -25.80 2.60
C GLN A 29 9.59 -25.70 3.76
N SER A 30 9.37 -26.45 4.84
CA SER A 30 10.26 -26.43 5.99
C SER A 30 11.66 -26.93 5.64
N CYS A 31 11.78 -28.02 4.86
CA CYS A 31 13.07 -28.51 4.37
C CYS A 31 13.79 -27.47 3.51
N PHE A 32 13.10 -26.86 2.54
CA PHE A 32 13.71 -25.85 1.67
C PHE A 32 14.18 -24.63 2.46
N LEU A 33 13.35 -24.11 3.38
CA LEU A 33 13.71 -22.97 4.21
C LEU A 33 14.98 -23.25 5.02
N GLU A 34 15.11 -24.44 5.61
CA GLU A 34 16.24 -24.81 6.47
C GLU A 34 17.51 -25.17 5.67
N LEU A 35 17.38 -25.97 4.61
CA LEU A 35 18.49 -26.65 3.94
C LEU A 35 18.84 -26.05 2.57
N GLY A 36 18.02 -25.14 2.04
CA GLY A 36 18.13 -24.70 0.67
C GLY A 36 17.55 -25.69 -0.34
N PHE A 37 17.51 -25.28 -1.61
CA PHE A 37 17.05 -26.15 -2.69
C PHE A 37 17.97 -27.37 -2.87
N ASP A 38 19.28 -27.16 -3.04
CA ASP A 38 20.24 -28.22 -3.30
C ASP A 38 20.42 -29.18 -2.10
N GLY A 39 20.42 -28.64 -0.88
CA GLY A 39 20.51 -29.42 0.35
C GLY A 39 19.25 -30.24 0.68
N THR A 40 18.13 -29.97 0.00
CA THR A 40 16.88 -30.71 0.19
C THR A 40 16.78 -31.88 -0.78
N SER A 41 16.54 -33.08 -0.24
CA SER A 41 16.23 -34.28 -1.03
C SER A 41 14.76 -34.69 -0.89
N VAL A 42 14.20 -35.32 -1.92
CA VAL A 42 12.83 -35.89 -1.86
C VAL A 42 12.69 -36.85 -0.67
N ARG A 43 13.73 -37.65 -0.37
CA ARG A 43 13.74 -38.54 0.79
C ARG A 43 13.61 -37.78 2.11
N ALA A 44 14.32 -36.66 2.27
CA ALA A 44 14.23 -35.83 3.47
C ALA A 44 12.84 -35.21 3.64
N ILE A 45 12.25 -34.70 2.55
CA ILE A 45 10.88 -34.17 2.52
C ILE A 45 9.89 -35.25 2.98
N MET A 46 9.94 -36.42 2.35
CA MET A 46 8.97 -37.50 2.62
C MET A 46 9.14 -38.08 4.02
N LYS A 47 10.38 -38.17 4.52
CA LYS A 47 10.66 -38.50 5.92
C LYS A 47 10.03 -37.49 6.88
N LYS A 48 10.15 -36.19 6.59
CA LYS A 48 9.56 -35.10 7.41
C LYS A 48 8.03 -35.10 7.34
N ALA A 49 7.45 -35.45 6.19
CA ALA A 49 6.02 -35.60 5.99
C ALA A 49 5.42 -36.88 6.61
N GLY A 50 6.27 -37.84 7.04
CA GLY A 50 5.81 -39.15 7.51
C GLY A 50 5.10 -39.96 6.41
N ALA A 51 5.54 -39.80 5.15
CA ALA A 51 4.90 -40.40 3.99
C ALA A 51 5.89 -41.23 3.16
N GLU A 52 5.38 -42.22 2.42
CA GLU A 52 6.20 -43.06 1.56
C GLU A 52 6.68 -42.30 0.31
N ILE A 53 7.91 -42.57 -0.14
CA ILE A 53 8.55 -41.85 -1.26
C ILE A 53 7.71 -41.92 -2.54
N GLY A 54 7.05 -43.04 -2.82
CA GLY A 54 6.22 -43.20 -4.02
C GLY A 54 5.09 -42.16 -4.11
N LEU A 55 4.57 -41.72 -2.96
CA LEU A 55 3.50 -40.71 -2.89
C LEU A 55 3.99 -39.33 -3.35
N PHE A 56 5.29 -39.04 -3.27
CA PHE A 56 5.84 -37.79 -3.80
C PHE A 56 5.63 -37.71 -5.31
N TYR A 57 6.04 -38.76 -6.03
CA TYR A 57 6.00 -38.81 -7.49
C TYR A 57 4.58 -38.97 -8.05
N TYR A 58 3.62 -39.33 -7.19
CA TYR A 58 2.21 -39.25 -7.50
C TYR A 58 1.71 -37.80 -7.58
N TYR A 59 2.21 -36.90 -6.73
CA TYR A 59 1.77 -35.50 -6.66
C TYR A 59 2.66 -34.50 -7.41
N PHE A 60 3.95 -34.80 -7.55
CA PHE A 60 4.97 -33.91 -8.11
C PHE A 60 5.88 -34.69 -9.05
N LYS A 61 6.15 -34.16 -10.24
CA LYS A 61 7.06 -34.75 -11.22
C LYS A 61 8.48 -34.84 -10.68
N ASN A 62 8.94 -33.80 -9.98
CA ASN A 62 10.30 -33.68 -9.48
C ASN A 62 10.38 -32.66 -8.32
N LYS A 63 11.62 -32.43 -7.83
CA LYS A 63 11.89 -31.48 -6.74
C LYS A 63 11.62 -30.03 -7.16
N ASP A 64 11.88 -29.68 -8.42
CA ASP A 64 11.62 -28.35 -8.98
C ASP A 64 10.13 -28.01 -8.93
N GLU A 65 9.25 -28.90 -9.41
CA GLU A 65 7.80 -28.69 -9.32
C GLU A 65 7.35 -28.57 -7.86
N ALA A 66 7.87 -29.40 -6.96
CA ALA A 66 7.53 -29.26 -5.54
C ALA A 66 7.98 -27.92 -4.95
N PHE A 67 9.13 -27.38 -5.39
CA PHE A 67 9.61 -26.06 -4.97
C PHE A 67 8.75 -24.93 -5.54
N GLU A 68 8.39 -24.98 -6.83
CA GLU A 68 7.46 -24.03 -7.46
C GLU A 68 6.12 -24.00 -6.72
N ARG A 69 5.54 -25.16 -6.42
CA ARG A 69 4.28 -25.25 -5.64
C ARG A 69 4.41 -24.69 -4.23
N VAL A 70 5.57 -24.81 -3.60
CA VAL A 70 5.85 -24.18 -2.31
C VAL A 70 5.88 -22.66 -2.45
N LEU A 71 6.50 -22.13 -3.51
CA LEU A 71 6.52 -20.69 -3.79
C LEU A 71 5.11 -20.16 -4.11
N ASP A 72 4.36 -20.80 -5.01
CA ASP A 72 2.97 -20.43 -5.34
C ASP A 72 2.12 -20.32 -4.07
N ARG A 73 2.18 -21.35 -3.23
CA ARG A 73 1.47 -21.40 -1.95
C ARG A 73 1.92 -20.29 -1.00
N PHE A 74 3.22 -20.04 -0.95
CA PHE A 74 3.80 -18.99 -0.11
C PHE A 74 3.34 -17.60 -0.57
N PHE A 75 3.24 -17.37 -1.88
CA PHE A 75 2.93 -16.05 -2.45
C PHE A 75 1.44 -15.75 -2.62
N ALA A 76 0.57 -16.77 -2.66
CA ALA A 76 -0.87 -16.61 -2.91
C ALA A 76 -1.56 -15.52 -2.06
N GLY A 77 -1.20 -15.39 -0.78
CA GLY A 77 -1.74 -14.34 0.08
C GLY A 77 -1.31 -12.92 -0.35
N TYR A 78 -0.04 -12.77 -0.73
CA TYR A 78 0.49 -11.49 -1.20
C TYR A 78 -0.15 -11.07 -2.54
N GLU A 79 -0.44 -12.01 -3.44
CA GLU A 79 -1.12 -11.70 -4.71
C GLU A 79 -2.50 -11.09 -4.47
N VAL A 80 -3.28 -11.67 -3.56
CA VAL A 80 -4.60 -11.16 -3.16
C VAL A 80 -4.47 -9.74 -2.60
N ASP A 81 -3.52 -9.52 -1.70
CA ASP A 81 -3.32 -8.22 -1.05
C ASP A 81 -2.85 -7.16 -2.06
N PHE A 82 -1.92 -7.49 -2.97
CA PHE A 82 -1.49 -6.58 -4.04
C PHE A 82 -2.63 -6.23 -5.00
N ALA A 83 -3.42 -7.22 -5.42
CA ALA A 83 -4.58 -6.99 -6.28
C ALA A 83 -5.61 -6.06 -5.61
N GLN A 84 -5.84 -6.21 -4.31
CA GLN A 84 -6.72 -5.32 -3.54
C GLN A 84 -6.18 -3.90 -3.46
N ILE A 85 -4.88 -3.71 -3.21
CA ILE A 85 -4.24 -2.39 -3.18
C ILE A 85 -4.42 -1.67 -4.52
N VAL A 86 -4.13 -2.34 -5.63
CA VAL A 86 -4.29 -1.76 -6.98
C VAL A 86 -5.75 -1.46 -7.31
N ALA A 87 -6.67 -2.35 -6.94
CA ALA A 87 -8.10 -2.14 -7.14
C ALA A 87 -8.60 -0.91 -6.35
N HIS A 88 -8.17 -0.74 -5.11
CA HIS A 88 -8.47 0.44 -4.31
C HIS A 88 -7.80 1.71 -4.88
N GLY A 89 -6.62 1.55 -5.48
CA GLY A 89 -5.87 2.64 -6.10
C GLY A 89 -6.62 3.39 -7.19
N LYS A 90 -7.57 2.75 -7.90
CA LYS A 90 -8.46 3.46 -8.83
C LYS A 90 -9.34 4.50 -8.14
N ARG A 91 -9.68 4.27 -6.86
CA ARG A 91 -10.45 5.19 -6.02
C ARG A 91 -9.56 6.23 -5.34
N ASN A 92 -8.33 5.85 -5.03
CA ASN A 92 -7.33 6.73 -4.42
C ASN A 92 -6.00 6.77 -5.21
N PRO A 93 -5.99 7.35 -6.43
CA PRO A 93 -4.81 7.30 -7.30
C PRO A 93 -3.57 7.97 -6.68
N CYS A 94 -3.77 8.98 -5.84
CA CYS A 94 -2.66 9.73 -5.25
C CYS A 94 -1.85 8.92 -4.23
N ARG A 95 -2.48 7.96 -3.54
CA ARG A 95 -1.86 7.18 -2.46
C ARG A 95 -1.41 5.78 -2.87
N VAL A 96 -1.97 5.21 -3.93
CA VAL A 96 -1.78 3.79 -4.26
C VAL A 96 -0.31 3.34 -4.29
N MET A 97 0.60 4.16 -4.82
CA MET A 97 2.03 3.84 -4.85
C MET A 97 2.66 3.83 -3.44
N GLU A 98 2.29 4.81 -2.60
CA GLU A 98 2.74 4.85 -1.21
C GLU A 98 2.18 3.67 -0.41
N ASP A 99 0.88 3.37 -0.57
CA ASP A 99 0.23 2.26 0.12
C ASP A 99 0.85 0.91 -0.30
N PHE A 100 1.18 0.75 -1.58
CA PHE A 100 1.86 -0.44 -2.11
C PHE A 100 3.25 -0.64 -1.51
N PHE A 101 4.10 0.40 -1.50
CA PHE A 101 5.43 0.28 -0.91
C PHE A 101 5.39 0.16 0.62
N ALA A 102 4.45 0.84 1.30
CA ALA A 102 4.27 0.70 2.74
C ALA A 102 3.84 -0.74 3.12
N TYR A 103 2.98 -1.36 2.32
CA TYR A 103 2.64 -2.77 2.46
C TYR A 103 3.89 -3.65 2.32
N MET A 104 4.67 -3.47 1.26
CA MET A 104 5.91 -4.23 1.05
C MET A 104 6.91 -4.06 2.21
N GLU A 105 7.12 -2.83 2.69
CA GLU A 105 8.00 -2.54 3.82
C GLU A 105 7.57 -3.31 5.07
N ARG A 106 6.27 -3.25 5.41
CA ARG A 106 5.71 -3.93 6.58
C ARG A 106 5.83 -5.45 6.48
N GLU A 107 5.41 -6.03 5.36
CA GLU A 107 5.44 -7.48 5.19
C GLU A 107 6.86 -8.02 5.13
N THR A 108 7.80 -7.26 4.56
CA THR A 108 9.23 -7.61 4.59
C THR A 108 9.77 -7.63 6.02
N ALA A 109 9.39 -6.67 6.86
CA ALA A 109 9.79 -6.64 8.27
C ALA A 109 9.23 -7.85 9.04
N VAL A 110 7.93 -8.16 8.86
CA VAL A 110 7.28 -9.35 9.47
C VAL A 110 7.95 -10.64 9.00
N PHE A 111 8.24 -10.75 7.71
CA PHE A 111 8.93 -11.91 7.14
C PHE A 111 10.31 -12.11 7.75
N ARG A 112 11.12 -11.05 7.86
CA ARG A 112 12.45 -11.13 8.49
C ARG A 112 12.36 -11.56 9.95
N GLN A 113 11.43 -10.99 10.71
CA GLN A 113 11.23 -11.37 12.11
C GLN A 113 10.92 -12.87 12.25
N LYS A 114 10.17 -13.43 11.31
CA LYS A 114 9.75 -14.84 11.35
C LYS A 114 10.81 -15.82 10.83
N TYR A 115 11.60 -15.44 9.81
CA TYR A 115 12.43 -16.39 9.07
C TYR A 115 13.93 -16.06 9.01
N ALA A 116 14.39 -14.87 9.42
CA ALA A 116 15.76 -14.42 9.16
C ALA A 116 16.85 -15.32 9.78
N SER A 117 16.62 -15.90 10.96
CA SER A 117 17.62 -16.71 11.66
C SER A 117 17.79 -18.13 11.11
N GLY A 118 16.81 -18.63 10.35
CA GLY A 118 16.76 -20.04 9.92
C GLY A 118 16.65 -20.25 8.41
N MET A 119 16.62 -19.16 7.62
CA MET A 119 16.44 -19.26 6.17
C MET A 119 17.77 -19.41 5.43
N HIS A 120 17.87 -20.47 4.63
CA HIS A 120 19.00 -20.67 3.74
C HIS A 120 19.09 -19.57 2.66
N ARG A 121 20.31 -19.08 2.38
CA ARG A 121 20.56 -17.93 1.50
C ARG A 121 19.97 -18.09 0.09
N THR A 122 20.00 -19.30 -0.47
CA THR A 122 19.51 -19.55 -1.84
C THR A 122 17.99 -19.45 -1.92
N VAL A 123 17.26 -19.84 -0.87
CA VAL A 123 15.81 -19.64 -0.80
C VAL A 123 15.48 -18.18 -0.59
N ARG A 124 16.26 -17.46 0.24
CA ARG A 124 16.12 -16.01 0.37
C ARG A 124 16.25 -15.30 -0.98
N TRP A 125 17.23 -15.67 -1.80
CA TRP A 125 17.40 -15.11 -3.15
C TRP A 125 16.26 -15.47 -4.09
N ALA A 126 15.80 -16.73 -4.08
CA ALA A 126 14.65 -17.16 -4.87
C ALA A 126 13.36 -16.41 -4.49
N ILE A 127 13.10 -16.24 -3.18
CA ILE A 127 11.97 -15.45 -2.67
C ILE A 127 12.08 -14.00 -3.15
N ARG A 128 13.27 -13.39 -3.05
CA ARG A 128 13.50 -12.02 -3.52
C ARG A 128 13.20 -11.90 -5.01
N GLU A 129 13.75 -12.78 -5.83
CA GLU A 129 13.56 -12.74 -7.29
C GLU A 129 12.08 -12.93 -7.66
N HIS A 130 11.44 -13.95 -7.08
CA HIS A 130 10.03 -14.21 -7.32
C HIS A 130 9.13 -13.05 -6.86
N THR A 131 9.48 -12.38 -5.76
CA THR A 131 8.77 -11.17 -5.33
C THR A 131 8.89 -10.05 -6.35
N LEU A 132 10.07 -9.83 -6.95
CA LEU A 132 10.26 -8.80 -7.97
C LEU A 132 9.43 -9.10 -9.23
N THR A 133 9.43 -10.35 -9.68
CA THR A 133 8.58 -10.80 -10.80
C THR A 133 7.09 -10.61 -10.47
N LEU A 134 6.69 -10.92 -9.24
CA LEU A 134 5.30 -10.81 -8.79
C LEU A 134 4.81 -9.35 -8.76
N ILE A 135 5.62 -8.42 -8.25
CA ILE A 135 5.17 -7.02 -8.06
C ILE A 135 5.15 -6.19 -9.35
N GLU A 136 5.96 -6.55 -10.34
CA GLU A 136 6.10 -5.79 -11.60
C GLU A 136 4.75 -5.47 -12.29
N PRO A 137 3.85 -6.44 -12.55
CA PRO A 137 2.56 -6.15 -13.19
C PRO A 137 1.66 -5.24 -12.34
N TYR A 138 1.78 -5.24 -11.01
CA TYR A 138 1.02 -4.34 -10.15
C TYR A 138 1.59 -2.93 -10.17
N LEU A 139 2.92 -2.78 -10.16
CA LEU A 139 3.57 -1.48 -10.29
C LEU A 139 3.25 -0.83 -11.65
N ARG A 140 3.19 -1.62 -12.73
CA ARG A 140 2.74 -1.13 -14.04
C ARG A 140 1.32 -0.56 -13.99
N GLN A 141 0.37 -1.30 -13.43
CA GLN A 141 -1.00 -0.82 -13.23
C GLN A 141 -1.06 0.43 -12.35
N ILE A 142 -0.23 0.52 -11.31
CA ILE A 142 -0.14 1.70 -10.44
C ILE A 142 0.34 2.92 -11.22
N VAL A 143 1.38 2.79 -12.03
CA VAL A 143 1.88 3.89 -12.88
C VAL A 143 0.80 4.34 -13.87
N GLU A 144 0.07 3.41 -14.47
CA GLU A 144 -1.06 3.71 -15.35
C GLU A 144 -2.20 4.43 -14.62
N ILE A 145 -2.59 3.96 -13.43
CA ILE A 145 -3.62 4.59 -12.59
C ILE A 145 -3.22 6.04 -12.27
N GLN A 146 -1.98 6.25 -11.84
CA GLN A 146 -1.49 7.58 -11.51
C GLN A 146 -1.38 8.48 -12.74
N SER A 147 -1.01 7.92 -13.89
CA SER A 147 -0.90 8.70 -15.11
C SER A 147 -2.26 9.11 -15.66
N ARG A 148 -3.23 8.20 -15.63
CA ARG A 148 -4.57 8.41 -16.18
C ARG A 148 -5.47 9.24 -15.27
N TYR A 149 -5.46 8.96 -13.97
CA TYR A 149 -6.41 9.57 -13.02
C TYR A 149 -5.79 10.67 -12.16
N TYR A 150 -4.46 10.72 -12.05
CA TYR A 150 -3.76 11.67 -11.19
C TYR A 150 -2.88 12.68 -11.95
N GLY A 151 -2.88 12.62 -13.28
CA GLY A 151 -2.12 13.52 -14.15
C GLY A 151 -0.60 13.41 -13.99
N VAL A 152 -0.11 12.31 -13.40
CA VAL A 152 1.32 12.03 -13.26
C VAL A 152 1.89 11.71 -14.64
N ARG A 153 3.06 12.23 -14.95
CA ARG A 153 3.69 12.02 -16.26
C ARG A 153 5.14 11.64 -16.05
N PRO A 154 5.45 10.34 -15.92
CA PRO A 154 6.83 9.87 -15.94
C PRO A 154 7.55 10.45 -17.17
N PRO A 155 8.81 10.90 -17.05
CA PRO A 155 9.60 11.42 -18.17
C PRO A 155 10.08 10.30 -19.11
N ILE A 156 9.73 9.04 -18.81
CA ILE A 156 10.04 7.84 -19.58
C ILE A 156 8.78 7.02 -19.80
N ALA A 157 8.83 5.99 -20.66
CA ALA A 157 7.69 5.11 -20.90
C ALA A 157 7.17 4.48 -19.58
N PRO A 158 5.84 4.44 -19.34
CA PRO A 158 5.24 3.91 -18.11
C PRO A 158 5.73 2.49 -17.75
N GLU A 159 5.91 1.63 -18.73
CA GLU A 159 6.38 0.25 -18.56
C GLU A 159 7.82 0.23 -18.05
N VAL A 160 8.66 1.13 -18.56
CA VAL A 160 10.05 1.28 -18.14
C VAL A 160 10.11 1.90 -16.73
N ALA A 161 9.25 2.87 -16.42
CA ALA A 161 9.13 3.40 -15.06
C ALA A 161 8.77 2.29 -14.06
N ALA A 162 7.81 1.42 -14.39
CA ALA A 162 7.46 0.28 -13.55
C ALA A 162 8.63 -0.70 -13.35
N LEU A 163 9.44 -0.94 -14.39
CA LEU A 163 10.65 -1.76 -14.29
C LEU A 163 11.68 -1.15 -13.33
N TYR A 164 11.94 0.17 -13.44
CA TYR A 164 12.83 0.88 -12.51
C TYR A 164 12.31 0.88 -11.08
N LEU A 165 10.99 1.03 -10.87
CA LEU A 165 10.38 0.94 -9.55
C LEU A 165 10.54 -0.47 -8.95
N THR A 166 10.32 -1.50 -9.77
CA THR A 166 10.46 -2.91 -9.39
C THR A 166 11.89 -3.21 -8.95
N HIS A 167 12.86 -3.01 -9.85
CA HIS A 167 14.25 -3.40 -9.60
C HIS A 167 15.05 -2.37 -8.80
N GLY A 168 14.59 -1.13 -8.70
CA GLY A 168 15.17 -0.09 -7.84
C GLY A 168 14.58 -0.16 -6.43
N VAL A 169 13.35 0.34 -6.27
CA VAL A 169 12.70 0.46 -4.96
C VAL A 169 12.40 -0.90 -4.35
N GLY A 170 11.82 -1.82 -5.14
CA GLY A 170 11.53 -3.19 -4.68
C GLY A 170 12.80 -3.90 -4.20
N SER A 171 13.90 -3.79 -4.95
CA SER A 171 15.20 -4.31 -4.50
C SER A 171 15.68 -3.67 -3.20
N CYS A 172 15.55 -2.35 -3.05
CA CYS A 172 15.95 -1.66 -1.83
C CYS A 172 15.17 -2.16 -0.60
N ILE A 173 13.85 -2.32 -0.73
CA ILE A 173 12.99 -2.83 0.36
C ILE A 173 13.36 -4.28 0.72
N LEU A 174 13.60 -5.12 -0.30
CA LEU A 174 13.88 -6.56 -0.14
C LEU A 174 15.35 -6.87 0.18
N HIS A 175 16.24 -5.87 0.16
CA HIS A 175 17.67 -6.07 0.35
C HIS A 175 17.98 -6.58 1.78
N GLU A 176 18.89 -7.54 1.93
CA GLU A 176 19.19 -8.17 3.22
C GLU A 176 19.61 -7.18 4.33
N ASP A 177 20.28 -6.10 3.95
CA ASP A 177 20.59 -4.96 4.83
C ASP A 177 19.40 -3.98 4.92
N SER A 178 18.54 -4.19 5.92
CA SER A 178 17.39 -3.30 6.19
C SER A 178 17.80 -1.94 6.76
N GLU A 179 18.94 -1.86 7.46
CA GLU A 179 19.39 -0.62 8.08
C GLU A 179 19.82 0.38 7.01
N LYS A 180 20.53 -0.10 5.98
CA LYS A 180 20.87 0.71 4.81
C LYS A 180 19.65 1.26 4.10
N TYR A 181 18.60 0.44 3.92
CA TYR A 181 17.35 0.93 3.35
C TYR A 181 16.70 2.00 4.25
N ALA A 182 16.58 1.73 5.55
CA ALA A 182 15.97 2.67 6.50
C ALA A 182 16.69 4.03 6.52
N ALA A 183 18.03 4.02 6.54
CA ALA A 183 18.86 5.22 6.51
C ALA A 183 18.68 6.04 5.22
N ASN A 184 18.37 5.40 4.09
CA ASN A 184 18.23 6.04 2.78
C ASN A 184 16.77 6.16 2.31
N ARG A 185 15.79 5.80 3.15
CA ARG A 185 14.38 5.69 2.76
C ARG A 185 13.83 6.99 2.14
N ALA A 186 14.20 8.14 2.71
CA ALA A 186 13.78 9.44 2.20
C ALA A 186 14.31 9.70 0.78
N GLU A 187 15.57 9.39 0.51
CA GLU A 187 16.18 9.54 -0.82
C GLU A 187 15.61 8.53 -1.83
N VAL A 188 15.32 7.30 -1.41
CA VAL A 188 14.63 6.33 -2.28
C VAL A 188 13.24 6.84 -2.67
N LYS A 189 12.45 7.34 -1.72
CA LYS A 189 11.14 7.96 -1.99
C LYS A 189 11.26 9.19 -2.91
N ARG A 190 12.34 9.97 -2.77
CA ARG A 190 12.63 11.07 -3.69
C ARG A 190 12.89 10.56 -5.11
N GLY A 191 13.65 9.48 -5.26
CA GLY A 191 13.92 8.82 -6.55
C GLY A 191 12.63 8.38 -7.26
N VAL A 192 11.67 7.81 -6.52
CA VAL A 192 10.33 7.47 -7.04
C VAL A 192 9.64 8.69 -7.64
N SER A 193 9.62 9.80 -6.90
CA SER A 193 8.97 11.02 -7.36
C SER A 193 9.60 11.58 -8.63
N LEU A 194 10.94 11.57 -8.71
CA LEU A 194 11.67 11.98 -9.92
C LEU A 194 11.34 11.10 -11.12
N LEU A 195 11.34 9.78 -10.92
CA LEU A 195 11.00 8.80 -11.95
C LEU A 195 9.56 8.93 -12.45
N MET A 196 8.66 9.41 -11.58
CA MET A 196 7.26 9.67 -11.92
C MET A 196 7.03 11.08 -12.49
N GLY A 197 8.10 11.86 -12.74
CA GLY A 197 8.00 13.23 -13.28
C GLY A 197 7.34 14.20 -12.31
N MET A 198 7.48 13.96 -11.00
CA MET A 198 7.01 14.85 -9.96
C MET A 198 8.14 15.82 -9.57
N PRO A 199 8.04 17.13 -9.88
CA PRO A 199 9.12 18.10 -9.66
C PRO A 199 9.49 18.22 -8.18
N MET A 200 10.80 18.33 -7.91
CA MET A 200 11.40 18.27 -6.57
C MET A 200 10.90 19.36 -5.61
N GLU A 201 10.58 20.54 -6.12
CA GLU A 201 10.13 21.68 -5.31
C GLU A 201 8.70 21.52 -4.75
N ARG A 202 7.94 20.52 -5.23
CA ARG A 202 6.52 20.32 -4.89
C ARG A 202 6.19 18.90 -4.43
N GLN A 203 7.15 18.13 -3.91
CA GLN A 203 6.86 16.76 -3.39
C GLN A 203 5.86 16.79 -2.24
N ALA A 204 5.98 17.75 -1.30
CA ALA A 204 5.05 17.93 -0.20
C ALA A 204 3.65 18.44 -0.63
N LEU A 205 3.55 18.94 -1.86
CA LEU A 205 2.36 19.54 -2.48
C LEU A 205 1.54 18.53 -3.31
N ARG A 206 1.88 17.24 -3.30
CA ARG A 206 1.25 16.28 -4.24
C ARG A 206 0.65 15.02 -3.65
N ILE A 207 0.80 14.69 -2.38
CA ILE A 207 0.00 13.62 -1.74
C ILE A 207 -0.57 14.15 -0.42
N PRO A 208 -1.90 14.19 -0.25
CA PRO A 208 -2.51 14.50 1.04
C PRO A 208 -2.06 13.51 2.11
N GLN A 209 -1.68 14.05 3.26
CA GLN A 209 -1.29 13.26 4.43
C GLN A 209 -2.40 13.32 5.48
N PRO A 210 -2.61 12.28 6.29
CA PRO A 210 -3.50 12.38 7.44
C PRO A 210 -3.00 13.49 8.35
N ALA A 211 -3.92 14.30 8.84
CA ALA A 211 -3.60 15.28 9.87
C ALA A 211 -3.29 14.55 11.19
N ALA A 212 -2.42 15.15 11.97
CA ALA A 212 -2.02 14.71 13.29
C ALA A 212 -2.22 15.85 14.29
N ARG A 213 -2.14 15.55 15.59
CA ARG A 213 -2.36 16.55 16.65
C ARG A 213 -1.47 17.79 16.53
N GLN A 214 -0.25 17.62 16.05
CA GLN A 214 0.71 18.72 15.79
C GLN A 214 0.25 19.69 14.69
N ASP A 215 -0.70 19.30 13.84
CA ASP A 215 -1.20 20.15 12.76
C ASP A 215 -2.34 21.06 13.20
N ILE A 216 -2.88 20.93 14.42
CA ILE A 216 -4.01 21.75 14.90
C ILE A 216 -3.64 23.24 14.87
N ALA A 217 -2.51 23.62 15.46
CA ALA A 217 -2.08 25.02 15.48
C ALA A 217 -1.88 25.63 14.07
N PRO A 218 -1.13 25.00 13.13
CA PRO A 218 -1.02 25.54 11.77
C PRO A 218 -2.32 25.43 10.96
N TRP A 219 -3.22 24.49 11.29
CA TRP A 219 -4.57 24.44 10.72
C TRP A 219 -5.40 25.64 11.17
N MET A 220 -5.37 25.99 12.46
CA MET A 220 -6.08 27.15 12.95
C MET A 220 -5.58 28.44 12.29
N LYS A 221 -4.28 28.59 12.05
CA LYS A 221 -3.77 29.72 11.23
C LYS A 221 -4.38 29.78 9.83
N LEU A 222 -4.50 28.62 9.16
CA LEU A 222 -5.14 28.53 7.85
C LEU A 222 -6.62 28.95 7.92
N VAL A 223 -7.36 28.47 8.91
CA VAL A 223 -8.76 28.88 9.18
C VAL A 223 -8.85 30.39 9.36
N HIS A 224 -8.00 30.99 10.19
CA HIS A 224 -7.96 32.44 10.41
C HIS A 224 -7.74 33.21 9.09
N SER A 225 -6.85 32.72 8.22
CA SER A 225 -6.56 33.34 6.92
C SER A 225 -7.72 33.28 5.91
N VAL A 226 -8.69 32.37 6.12
CA VAL A 226 -9.86 32.20 5.26
C VAL A 226 -11.17 32.53 5.98
N ARG A 227 -11.11 33.10 7.19
CA ARG A 227 -12.27 33.35 8.06
C ARG A 227 -13.38 34.16 7.39
N ASP A 228 -13.02 35.06 6.48
CA ASP A 228 -13.98 35.89 5.73
C ASP A 228 -14.86 35.05 4.78
N SER A 229 -14.45 33.80 4.51
CA SER A 229 -15.24 32.82 3.75
C SER A 229 -16.17 31.97 4.63
N PHE A 230 -16.05 32.07 5.96
CA PHE A 230 -16.78 31.28 6.97
C PHE A 230 -17.39 32.18 8.06
N PRO A 231 -18.37 33.06 7.72
CA PRO A 231 -19.01 33.92 8.71
C PRO A 231 -19.77 33.09 9.76
N GLY A 232 -19.54 33.38 11.05
CA GLY A 232 -20.19 32.68 12.16
C GLY A 232 -19.44 31.46 12.72
N LEU A 233 -18.20 31.23 12.30
CA LEU A 233 -17.34 30.19 12.88
C LEU A 233 -16.96 30.52 14.33
N ASP A 234 -17.36 29.67 15.27
CA ASP A 234 -16.84 29.66 16.64
C ASP A 234 -15.51 28.88 16.64
N GLU A 235 -14.40 29.57 16.83
CA GLU A 235 -13.06 28.99 16.72
C GLU A 235 -12.73 27.99 17.83
N ASP A 236 -13.21 28.23 19.06
CA ASP A 236 -12.98 27.33 20.19
C ASP A 236 -13.76 26.02 20.00
N GLN A 237 -15.02 26.13 19.56
CA GLN A 237 -15.84 24.97 19.22
C GLN A 237 -15.26 24.20 18.02
N TYR A 238 -14.80 24.93 16.99
CA TYR A 238 -14.20 24.34 15.80
C TYR A 238 -12.88 23.61 16.12
N GLU A 239 -12.01 24.19 16.94
CA GLU A 239 -10.74 23.54 17.33
C GLU A 239 -11.00 22.23 18.09
N ALA A 240 -11.97 22.22 19.00
CA ALA A 240 -12.37 21.00 19.72
C ALA A 240 -12.90 19.92 18.75
N GLN A 241 -13.71 20.30 17.76
CA GLN A 241 -14.20 19.38 16.73
C GLN A 241 -13.07 18.87 15.83
N LEU A 242 -12.16 19.75 15.42
CA LEU A 242 -10.98 19.40 14.63
C LEU A 242 -10.12 18.35 15.34
N ALA A 243 -9.83 18.55 16.63
CA ALA A 243 -9.05 17.60 17.42
C ALA A 243 -9.70 16.21 17.46
N LYS A 244 -11.03 16.14 17.63
CA LYS A 244 -11.78 14.89 17.60
C LYS A 244 -11.72 14.22 16.23
N ARG A 245 -11.97 14.98 15.16
CA ARG A 245 -11.97 14.48 13.77
C ARG A 245 -10.60 14.00 13.31
N ILE A 246 -9.52 14.64 13.77
CA ILE A 246 -8.15 14.15 13.56
C ILE A 246 -7.96 12.77 14.20
N ALA A 247 -8.45 12.57 15.43
CA ALA A 247 -8.39 11.28 16.10
C ALA A 247 -9.21 10.19 15.38
N ASP A 248 -10.34 10.58 14.77
CA ASP A 248 -11.20 9.70 13.97
C ASP A 248 -10.62 9.39 12.57
N GLY A 249 -9.50 10.01 12.18
CA GLY A 249 -8.89 9.88 10.85
C GLY A 249 -9.68 10.58 9.74
N GLU A 250 -10.44 11.62 10.10
CA GLU A 250 -11.33 12.36 9.22
C GLU A 250 -10.77 13.72 8.77
N ALA A 251 -9.45 13.84 8.71
CA ALA A 251 -8.75 15.07 8.40
C ALA A 251 -7.52 14.84 7.51
N TRP A 252 -7.42 15.58 6.40
CA TRP A 252 -6.35 15.50 5.42
C TRP A 252 -5.67 16.85 5.23
N VAL A 253 -4.34 16.85 5.07
CA VAL A 253 -3.55 18.08 4.91
C VAL A 253 -2.47 17.95 3.84
N PHE A 254 -2.14 19.08 3.24
CA PHE A 254 -0.88 19.32 2.55
C PHE A 254 0.02 20.17 3.45
N ARG A 255 1.20 19.66 3.82
CA ARG A 255 2.17 20.38 4.65
C ARG A 255 3.18 21.11 3.76
N GLY A 256 3.53 22.34 4.13
CA GLY A 256 4.61 23.13 3.53
C GLY A 256 5.83 23.22 4.45
N GLN A 257 6.76 24.12 4.12
CA GLN A 257 7.86 24.45 5.01
C GLN A 257 7.35 25.32 6.18
N GLY A 258 6.95 24.68 7.28
CA GLY A 258 6.60 25.34 8.54
C GLY A 258 5.12 25.66 8.77
N ASP A 259 4.25 25.58 7.75
CA ASP A 259 2.79 25.78 7.86
C ASP A 259 2.01 24.83 6.90
N LEU A 260 0.67 24.82 6.98
CA LEU A 260 -0.19 24.05 6.06
C LEU A 260 -0.47 24.83 4.77
N LEU A 261 -0.46 24.10 3.64
CA LEU A 261 -0.76 24.62 2.31
C LEU A 261 -2.23 24.42 1.93
N ALA A 262 -2.82 23.33 2.43
CA ALA A 262 -4.24 23.05 2.29
C ALA A 262 -4.69 22.05 3.35
N ALA A 263 -5.98 22.07 3.68
CA ALA A 263 -6.58 21.17 4.66
C ALA A 263 -8.03 20.84 4.28
N LEU A 264 -8.45 19.61 4.57
CA LEU A 264 -9.82 19.13 4.41
C LEU A 264 -10.26 18.37 5.65
N LEU A 265 -11.39 18.77 6.21
CA LEU A 265 -12.11 18.09 7.29
C LEU A 265 -13.38 17.46 6.70
N TYR A 266 -13.68 16.23 7.08
CA TYR A 266 -14.90 15.56 6.65
C TYR A 266 -15.54 14.78 7.81
N SER A 267 -16.75 14.26 7.60
CA SER A 267 -17.41 13.35 8.52
C SER A 267 -17.88 12.10 7.80
N LYS A 268 -17.43 10.91 8.23
CA LYS A 268 -17.94 9.64 7.69
C LYS A 268 -19.37 9.38 8.14
N GLU A 269 -19.67 9.71 9.39
CA GLU A 269 -20.99 9.54 10.00
C GLU A 269 -22.05 10.34 9.25
N ARG A 270 -21.79 11.64 9.02
CA ARG A 270 -22.73 12.52 8.34
C ARG A 270 -22.62 12.49 6.81
N ARG A 271 -21.51 11.95 6.27
CA ARG A 271 -21.18 11.91 4.83
C ARG A 271 -21.02 13.29 4.22
N GLU A 272 -20.30 14.16 4.92
CA GLU A 272 -20.17 15.57 4.57
C GLU A 272 -18.70 16.00 4.51
N LEU A 273 -18.42 16.98 3.66
CA LEU A 273 -17.18 17.75 3.72
C LEU A 273 -17.43 18.99 4.58
N ASP A 274 -16.86 18.99 5.78
CA ASP A 274 -17.07 20.01 6.82
C ASP A 274 -16.24 21.27 6.56
N PHE A 275 -15.02 21.10 6.02
CA PHE A 275 -14.09 22.19 5.75
C PHE A 275 -13.16 21.83 4.60
N LEU A 276 -12.88 22.80 3.72
CA LEU A 276 -11.86 22.70 2.70
C LEU A 276 -11.23 24.07 2.48
N ALA A 277 -9.92 24.17 2.69
CA ALA A 277 -9.17 25.39 2.44
C ALA A 277 -7.84 25.10 1.74
N VAL A 278 -7.44 26.04 0.88
CA VAL A 278 -6.13 26.07 0.22
C VAL A 278 -5.59 27.50 0.37
N THR A 279 -4.32 27.63 0.74
CA THR A 279 -3.67 28.95 0.85
C THR A 279 -3.74 29.70 -0.48
N PRO A 280 -3.87 31.03 -0.49
CA PRO A 280 -4.02 31.80 -1.72
C PRO A 280 -2.92 31.56 -2.77
N SER A 281 -1.67 31.40 -2.34
CA SER A 281 -0.51 31.14 -3.20
C SER A 281 -0.57 29.77 -3.90
N GLU A 282 -1.29 28.80 -3.34
CA GLU A 282 -1.38 27.43 -3.86
C GLU A 282 -2.71 27.13 -4.58
N ARG A 283 -3.57 28.14 -4.76
CA ARG A 283 -4.82 27.98 -5.53
C ARG A 283 -4.54 27.61 -6.98
N ARG A 284 -5.49 26.90 -7.61
CA ARG A 284 -5.43 26.43 -9.01
C ARG A 284 -4.26 25.48 -9.32
N HIS A 285 -3.61 24.92 -8.31
CA HIS A 285 -2.61 23.86 -8.45
C HIS A 285 -3.17 22.45 -8.16
N GLY A 286 -4.50 22.31 -8.06
CA GLY A 286 -5.18 21.04 -7.88
C GLY A 286 -5.18 20.46 -6.46
N LEU A 287 -4.67 21.18 -5.44
CA LEU A 287 -4.62 20.66 -4.06
C LEU A 287 -6.02 20.32 -3.49
N ALA A 288 -7.00 21.20 -3.73
CA ALA A 288 -8.37 20.99 -3.29
C ALA A 288 -8.96 19.71 -3.89
N GLN A 289 -8.85 19.54 -5.22
CA GLN A 289 -9.30 18.34 -5.92
C GLN A 289 -8.69 17.07 -5.32
N LYS A 290 -7.38 17.09 -5.06
CA LYS A 290 -6.66 15.94 -4.48
C LYS A 290 -7.14 15.59 -3.08
N LEU A 291 -7.40 16.60 -2.23
CA LEU A 291 -7.98 16.39 -0.91
C LEU A 291 -9.37 15.76 -1.01
N VAL A 292 -10.22 16.30 -1.90
CA VAL A 292 -11.58 15.78 -2.12
C VAL A 292 -11.56 14.36 -2.65
N GLU A 293 -10.74 14.05 -3.65
CA GLU A 293 -10.57 12.68 -4.17
C GLU A 293 -10.12 11.71 -3.06
N THR A 294 -9.17 12.14 -2.23
CA THR A 294 -8.65 11.34 -1.12
C THR A 294 -9.71 11.08 -0.05
N ALA A 295 -10.53 12.09 0.27
CA ALA A 295 -11.62 11.98 1.22
C ALA A 295 -12.77 11.12 0.66
N ALA A 296 -13.17 11.33 -0.60
CA ALA A 296 -14.21 10.57 -1.27
C ALA A 296 -13.86 9.07 -1.36
N ALA A 297 -12.57 8.74 -1.51
CA ALA A 297 -12.10 7.35 -1.47
C ALA A 297 -12.37 6.62 -0.14
N GLN A 298 -12.63 7.35 0.95
CA GLN A 298 -12.91 6.79 2.27
C GLN A 298 -14.36 6.31 2.45
N PHE A 299 -15.25 6.59 1.49
CA PHE A 299 -16.67 6.22 1.55
C PHE A 299 -16.98 4.97 0.72
N PRO A 300 -18.15 4.32 0.86
CA PRO A 300 -18.63 3.32 -0.08
C PRO A 300 -18.86 3.90 -1.49
N VAL A 301 -18.74 3.08 -2.54
CA VAL A 301 -19.03 3.51 -3.93
C VAL A 301 -20.50 3.91 -4.05
N GLY A 302 -20.76 5.02 -4.75
CA GLY A 302 -22.12 5.55 -4.92
C GLY A 302 -22.63 6.39 -3.75
N THR A 303 -21.80 6.63 -2.73
CA THR A 303 -22.15 7.56 -1.64
C THR A 303 -22.22 8.98 -2.18
N GLU A 304 -23.38 9.62 -2.07
CA GLU A 304 -23.51 11.06 -2.26
C GLU A 304 -22.94 11.79 -1.02
N LEU A 305 -22.04 12.74 -1.26
CA LEU A 305 -21.45 13.57 -0.22
C LEU A 305 -22.07 14.96 -0.28
N SER A 306 -22.54 15.48 0.85
CA SER A 306 -22.92 16.89 0.96
C SER A 306 -21.66 17.73 1.23
N VAL A 307 -21.70 18.98 0.77
CA VAL A 307 -20.67 19.98 1.09
C VAL A 307 -21.35 21.03 1.94
N ILE A 308 -20.82 21.26 3.15
CA ILE A 308 -21.34 22.32 4.00
C ILE A 308 -20.72 23.63 3.52
N THR A 309 -21.41 24.33 2.64
CA THR A 309 -21.10 25.72 2.36
C THR A 309 -21.70 26.55 3.49
N TYR A 310 -20.89 27.28 4.25
CA TYR A 310 -21.35 28.24 5.28
C TYR A 310 -22.04 29.48 4.68
N ARG A 311 -22.60 29.35 3.47
CA ARG A 311 -23.25 30.39 2.71
C ARG A 311 -24.56 29.83 2.18
N ASP A 312 -25.65 30.17 2.85
CA ASP A 312 -26.98 30.05 2.25
C ASP A 312 -27.05 31.11 1.12
N GLY A 313 -26.95 30.68 -0.15
CA GLY A 313 -27.21 31.51 -1.33
C GLY A 313 -26.04 32.25 -2.02
N ASP A 314 -24.78 31.82 -1.94
CA ASP A 314 -23.64 32.54 -2.57
C ASP A 314 -23.10 31.89 -3.87
N PRO A 315 -22.95 32.62 -5.00
CA PRO A 315 -22.57 32.07 -6.32
C PRO A 315 -21.16 31.46 -6.44
N ILE A 316 -20.31 31.57 -5.42
CA ILE A 316 -18.89 31.16 -5.51
C ILE A 316 -18.69 29.66 -5.16
N GLY A 317 -19.75 28.95 -4.74
CA GLY A 317 -19.69 27.55 -4.30
C GLY A 317 -19.64 26.47 -5.38
N LEU A 318 -19.72 26.83 -6.67
CA LEU A 318 -19.64 25.88 -7.79
C LEU A 318 -18.79 26.47 -8.92
N SER A 319 -17.48 26.17 -8.94
CA SER A 319 -16.63 26.24 -10.14
C SER A 319 -15.49 25.24 -10.07
#